data_AF-H6SKB2-F1
#
_entry.id   AF-H6SKB2-F1
#
_cell.length_a   1.000
_cell.length_b   1.000
_cell.length_c   1.000
_cell.angle_alpha   90.00
_cell.angle_beta   90.00
_cell.angle_gamma   90.00
#
_symmetry.space_group_name_H-M   'P 1'
#
loop_
_entity.id
_entity.type
_entity.pdbx_description
1 polymer ?
#
loop_
_entity_poly.entity_id
_entity_poly.type
_entity_poly.pdbx_seq_one_letter_code
_entity_poly.pdbx_strand_id
1 'polypeptide(L)'
;MLYPVLYWPVTAGQAPLPPLARERLNRYLRAGGLLVLDGRDGADPQPLVAGLDIPPLHPLPEKHVLTRSFYLLDALPGRLAGTTTWIAEGGDNDDVAPVLLGDADWAGAWAHEAQRGYLFAVIPGGAQQRELAYRFGVNLVIYALTGNYKGDQVHMNAILERLGR
;
A
#
# COMPACT_ATOMS: atom_id res chain seq x y z
N MET A 1 -15.98 14.10 -2.22
CA MET A 1 -14.72 14.00 -1.46
C MET A 1 -13.95 12.81 -2.04
N LEU A 2 -12.71 13.02 -2.45
CA LEU A 2 -11.81 11.95 -2.92
C LEU A 2 -11.09 11.40 -1.69
N TYR A 3 -11.18 10.10 -1.44
CA TYR A 3 -10.34 9.42 -0.47
C TYR A 3 -9.11 8.92 -1.22
N PRO A 4 -7.88 9.40 -0.94
CA PRO A 4 -6.69 8.97 -1.67
C PRO A 4 -6.30 7.53 -1.32
N VAL A 5 -6.67 7.07 -0.12
CA VAL A 5 -6.43 5.72 0.38
C VAL A 5 -7.69 5.13 1.00
N LEU A 6 -7.96 3.87 0.67
CA LEU A 6 -8.82 2.97 1.41
C LEU A 6 -7.93 1.92 2.07
N TYR A 7 -7.83 1.98 3.39
CA TYR A 7 -7.09 1.02 4.19
C TYR A 7 -8.06 -0.01 4.79
N TRP A 8 -7.80 -1.30 4.57
CA TRP A 8 -8.67 -2.38 4.99
C TRP A 8 -7.88 -3.44 5.75
N PRO A 9 -8.02 -3.52 7.09
CA PRO A 9 -7.55 -4.65 7.88
C PRO A 9 -8.37 -5.91 7.59
N VAL A 10 -7.76 -6.91 6.96
CA VAL A 10 -8.39 -8.17 6.56
C VAL A 10 -8.20 -9.20 7.65
N THR A 11 -9.30 -9.78 8.14
CA THR A 11 -9.25 -10.86 9.13
C THR A 11 -9.39 -12.22 8.46
N ALA A 12 -8.98 -13.30 9.13
CA ALA A 12 -9.13 -14.67 8.60
C ALA A 12 -10.59 -15.07 8.31
N GLY A 13 -11.57 -14.44 8.97
CA GLY A 13 -13.00 -14.66 8.74
C GLY A 13 -13.63 -13.73 7.70
N GLN A 14 -12.82 -13.00 6.92
CA GLN A 14 -13.34 -12.03 5.96
C GLN A 14 -14.19 -12.71 4.88
N ALA A 15 -15.46 -12.31 4.80
CA ALA A 15 -16.37 -12.80 3.77
C ALA A 15 -15.94 -12.31 2.38
N PRO A 16 -16.21 -13.08 1.31
CA PRO A 16 -15.97 -12.66 -0.06
C PRO A 16 -16.68 -11.35 -0.41
N LEU A 17 -16.06 -10.56 -1.29
CA LEU A 17 -16.63 -9.31 -1.77
C LEU A 17 -17.94 -9.54 -2.54
N PRO A 18 -19.07 -8.95 -2.10
CA PRO A 18 -20.31 -8.97 -2.86
C PRO A 18 -20.13 -8.28 -4.22
N PRO A 19 -20.90 -8.66 -5.26
CA PRO A 19 -20.76 -8.08 -6.60
C PRO A 19 -20.83 -6.54 -6.63
N LEU A 20 -21.77 -5.94 -5.89
CA LEU A 20 -21.92 -4.49 -5.81
C LEU A 20 -20.71 -3.81 -5.14
N ALA A 21 -20.10 -4.45 -4.13
CA ALA A 21 -18.92 -3.91 -3.47
C ALA A 21 -17.71 -3.93 -4.41
N ARG A 22 -17.56 -5.02 -5.18
CA ARG A 22 -16.54 -5.14 -6.22
C ARG A 22 -16.67 -4.05 -7.29
N GLU A 23 -17.89 -3.77 -7.76
CA GLU A 23 -18.13 -2.70 -8.73
C GLU A 23 -17.72 -1.32 -8.18
N ARG A 24 -18.05 -1.05 -6.91
CA ARG A 24 -17.68 0.20 -6.22
C ARG A 24 -16.16 0.32 -6.05
N LEU A 25 -15.48 -0.77 -5.70
CA LEU A 25 -14.01 -0.79 -5.62
C LEU A 25 -13.39 -0.53 -6.99
N ASN A 26 -13.85 -1.19 -8.06
CA ASN A 26 -13.35 -0.92 -9.41
C ASN A 26 -13.55 0.54 -9.83
N ARG A 27 -14.67 1.16 -9.46
CA ARG A 27 -14.90 2.60 -9.69
C ARG A 27 -13.94 3.48 -8.90
N TYR A 28 -13.67 3.12 -7.64
CA TYR A 28 -12.72 3.82 -6.79
C TYR A 28 -11.28 3.74 -7.35
N LEU A 29 -10.85 2.56 -7.78
CA LEU A 29 -9.52 2.33 -8.35
C LEU A 29 -9.35 3.10 -9.66
N ARG A 30 -10.34 3.08 -10.57
CA ARG A 30 -10.33 3.89 -11.80
C ARG A 30 -10.33 5.40 -11.56
N ALA A 31 -10.76 5.86 -10.38
CA ALA A 31 -10.70 7.26 -10.01
C ALA A 31 -9.35 7.67 -9.40
N GLY A 32 -8.34 6.79 -9.43
CA GLY A 32 -6.99 7.04 -8.91
C GLY A 32 -6.84 6.76 -7.41
N GLY A 33 -7.79 6.04 -6.81
CA GLY A 33 -7.71 5.68 -5.39
C GLY A 33 -6.76 4.49 -5.15
N LEU A 34 -5.95 4.56 -4.09
CA LEU A 34 -5.12 3.44 -3.63
C LEU A 34 -5.91 2.56 -2.65
N LEU A 35 -5.93 1.25 -2.87
CA LEU A 35 -6.46 0.25 -1.95
C LEU A 35 -5.32 -0.45 -1.22
N VAL A 36 -5.36 -0.47 0.11
CA VAL A 36 -4.40 -1.19 0.96
C VAL A 36 -5.12 -2.29 1.71
N LEU A 37 -4.76 -3.55 1.46
CA LEU A 37 -5.29 -4.70 2.19
C LEU A 37 -4.23 -5.22 3.16
N ASP A 38 -4.51 -5.10 4.46
CA ASP A 38 -3.59 -5.46 5.54
C ASP A 38 -4.10 -6.71 6.26
N GLY A 39 -3.52 -7.86 5.94
CA GLY A 39 -3.80 -9.14 6.56
C GLY A 39 -3.44 -9.14 8.04
N ARG A 40 -4.46 -9.09 8.89
CA ARG A 40 -4.33 -9.12 10.33
C ARG A 40 -4.00 -10.54 10.80
N ASP A 41 -3.07 -10.66 11.75
CA ASP A 41 -2.67 -11.94 12.33
C ASP A 41 -2.25 -12.99 11.27
N GLY A 42 -1.69 -12.56 10.13
CA GLY A 42 -1.24 -13.44 9.03
C GLY A 42 -2.36 -13.91 8.10
N ALA A 43 -3.53 -13.28 8.12
CA ALA A 43 -4.60 -13.57 7.17
C ALA A 43 -4.18 -13.17 5.74
N ASP A 44 -4.46 -14.02 4.75
CA ASP A 44 -4.16 -13.74 3.34
C ASP A 44 -5.25 -12.84 2.71
N PRO A 45 -4.90 -11.61 2.27
CA PRO A 45 -5.84 -10.72 1.60
C PRO A 45 -6.01 -10.96 0.09
N GLN A 46 -5.19 -11.81 -0.54
CA GLN A 46 -5.24 -12.03 -2.00
C GLN A 46 -6.63 -12.42 -2.54
N PRO A 47 -7.44 -13.25 -1.86
CA PRO A 47 -8.78 -13.59 -2.36
C PRO A 47 -9.72 -12.39 -2.55
N LEU A 48 -9.48 -11.27 -1.86
CA LEU A 48 -10.30 -10.06 -2.00
C LEU A 48 -10.07 -9.31 -3.31
N VAL A 49 -8.92 -9.49 -3.96
CA VAL A 49 -8.67 -8.84 -5.24
C VAL A 49 -9.25 -9.61 -6.43
N ALA A 50 -9.81 -10.79 -6.19
CA ALA A 50 -10.41 -11.61 -7.24
C ALA A 50 -11.58 -10.88 -7.93
N GLY A 51 -11.44 -10.67 -9.25
CA GLY A 51 -12.41 -9.97 -10.08
C GLY A 51 -12.32 -8.44 -10.01
N LEU A 52 -11.32 -7.88 -9.33
CA LEU A 52 -11.01 -6.47 -9.49
C LEU A 52 -10.36 -6.21 -10.85
N ASP A 53 -10.65 -5.03 -11.39
CA ASP A 53 -10.12 -4.54 -12.66
C ASP A 53 -8.74 -3.92 -12.43
N ILE A 54 -7.76 -4.79 -12.14
CA ILE A 54 -6.40 -4.42 -11.77
C ILE A 54 -5.37 -5.22 -12.58
N PRO A 55 -4.15 -4.70 -12.74
CA PRO A 55 -3.03 -5.47 -13.28
C PRO A 55 -2.73 -6.72 -12.43
N PRO A 56 -1.99 -7.70 -13.00
CA PRO A 56 -1.52 -8.84 -12.23
C PRO A 56 -0.72 -8.42 -10.99
N LEU A 57 -0.96 -9.11 -9.88
CA LEU A 57 -0.14 -8.95 -8.68
C LEU A 57 1.27 -9.45 -8.94
N HIS A 58 2.25 -8.71 -8.43
CA HIS A 58 3.63 -9.16 -8.33
C HIS A 58 4.23 -8.72 -6.99
N PRO A 59 5.34 -9.34 -6.54
CA PRO A 59 6.06 -8.87 -5.36
C PRO A 59 6.49 -7.42 -5.54
N LEU A 60 6.44 -6.65 -4.46
CA LEU A 60 6.91 -5.26 -4.45
C LEU A 60 8.40 -5.21 -4.82
N PRO A 61 8.81 -4.47 -5.85
CA PRO A 61 10.22 -4.33 -6.20
C PRO A 61 11.03 -3.65 -5.08
N GLU A 62 12.26 -4.12 -4.82
CA GLU A 62 13.13 -3.57 -3.75
C GLU A 62 13.35 -2.06 -3.86
N LYS A 63 13.45 -1.55 -5.09
CA LYS A 63 13.70 -0.13 -5.39
C LYS A 63 12.43 0.64 -5.75
N HIS A 64 11.26 0.15 -5.32
CA HIS A 64 9.99 0.81 -5.59
C HIS A 64 9.89 2.17 -4.89
N VAL A 65 9.21 3.15 -5.50
CA VAL A 65 9.10 4.51 -4.94
C VAL A 65 8.44 4.53 -3.56
N LEU A 66 7.53 3.59 -3.27
CA LEU A 66 6.88 3.44 -1.95
C LEU A 66 7.93 3.26 -0.83
N THR A 67 9.01 2.52 -1.08
CA THR A 67 10.05 2.29 -0.06
C THR A 67 10.98 3.49 0.12
N ARG A 68 10.77 4.58 -0.63
CA ARG A 68 11.63 5.77 -0.70
C ARG A 68 10.85 7.08 -0.74
N SER A 69 9.55 7.05 -0.46
CA SER A 69 8.68 8.22 -0.58
C SER A 69 8.99 9.28 0.47
N PHE A 70 9.44 8.87 1.66
CA PHE A 70 9.92 9.78 2.70
C PHE A 70 11.15 9.20 3.42
N TYR A 71 11.01 8.02 4.02
CA TYR A 71 12.10 7.20 4.53
C TYR A 71 12.63 6.26 3.45
N LEU A 72 13.91 5.91 3.53
CA LEU A 72 14.51 4.80 2.80
C LEU A 72 14.34 3.52 3.62
N LEU A 73 13.64 2.53 3.05
CA LEU A 73 13.33 1.25 3.68
C LEU A 73 13.75 0.09 2.77
N ASP A 74 14.38 -0.93 3.36
CA ASP A 74 14.73 -2.17 2.65
C ASP A 74 13.63 -3.23 2.79
N ALA A 75 12.74 -3.06 3.78
CA ALA A 75 11.62 -3.95 4.05
C ALA A 75 10.44 -3.16 4.62
N LEU A 76 9.24 -3.73 4.53
CA LEU A 76 8.00 -3.15 5.02
C LEU A 76 7.39 -4.00 6.16
N PRO A 77 8.10 -4.19 7.29
CA PRO A 77 7.60 -5.04 8.36
C PRO A 77 6.37 -4.41 9.03
N GLY A 78 5.46 -5.26 9.46
CA GLY A 78 4.36 -4.90 10.36
C GLY A 78 4.57 -5.54 11.72
N ARG A 79 3.48 -6.02 12.32
CA ARG A 79 3.57 -6.88 13.49
C ARG A 79 4.31 -8.17 13.19
N LEU A 80 4.18 -8.69 11.97
CA LEU A 80 4.96 -9.81 11.44
C LEU A 80 6.07 -9.28 10.51
N ALA A 81 7.28 -9.80 10.68
CA ALA A 81 8.40 -9.56 9.77
C ALA A 81 8.60 -10.73 8.80
N GLY A 82 9.34 -10.50 7.71
CA GLY A 82 9.65 -11.54 6.72
C GLY A 82 8.49 -11.91 5.80
N THR A 83 7.42 -11.12 5.81
CA THR A 83 6.27 -11.26 4.91
C THR A 83 6.55 -10.66 3.54
N THR A 84 5.82 -11.13 2.52
CA THR A 84 5.91 -10.57 1.16
C THR A 84 4.83 -9.52 0.98
N THR A 85 5.24 -8.31 0.61
CA THR A 85 4.30 -7.28 0.14
C THR A 85 4.08 -7.44 -1.36
N TRP A 86 2.81 -7.45 -1.76
CA TRP A 86 2.39 -7.56 -3.15
C TRP A 86 1.80 -6.23 -3.61
N ILE A 87 1.99 -5.94 -4.89
CA ILE A 87 1.51 -4.73 -5.54
C ILE A 87 0.88 -5.12 -6.88
N ALA A 88 -0.20 -4.43 -7.25
CA ALA A 88 -0.69 -4.39 -8.61
C ALA A 88 -0.43 -3.00 -9.16
N GLU A 89 0.41 -2.89 -10.18
CA GLU A 89 0.77 -1.66 -10.86
C GLU A 89 1.07 -1.91 -12.35
N GLY A 90 0.96 -0.87 -13.19
CA GLY A 90 1.15 -0.95 -14.64
C GLY A 90 -0.16 -0.97 -15.47
N GLY A 91 -0.04 -0.80 -16.79
CA GLY A 91 -1.16 -0.68 -17.74
C GLY A 91 -1.23 0.70 -18.40
N ASP A 92 -2.15 0.91 -19.35
CA ASP A 92 -2.33 2.19 -20.07
C ASP A 92 -2.77 3.36 -19.16
N ASN A 93 -3.16 3.06 -17.92
CA ASN A 93 -3.41 4.04 -16.86
C ASN A 93 -2.12 4.22 -16.06
N ASP A 94 -1.19 4.98 -16.61
CA ASP A 94 -0.02 5.48 -15.89
C ASP A 94 -0.50 6.31 -14.68
N ASP A 95 -0.05 5.96 -13.46
CA ASP A 95 0.55 6.91 -12.49
C ASP A 95 0.43 6.54 -11.00
N VAL A 96 -0.43 5.61 -10.57
CA VAL A 96 -0.48 5.14 -9.16
C VAL A 96 -0.77 3.65 -9.11
N ALA A 97 -0.09 2.90 -8.23
CA ALA A 97 -0.44 1.50 -8.00
C ALA A 97 -1.87 1.42 -7.43
N PRO A 98 -2.84 0.80 -8.11
CA PRO A 98 -4.19 0.71 -7.58
C PRO A 98 -4.28 -0.09 -6.28
N VAL A 99 -3.40 -1.09 -6.08
CA VAL A 99 -3.52 -2.02 -4.95
C VAL A 99 -2.16 -2.35 -4.33
N LEU A 100 -2.10 -2.27 -3.00
CA LEU A 100 -1.05 -2.82 -2.16
C LEU A 100 -1.67 -3.84 -1.20
N LEU A 101 -1.05 -5.02 -1.03
CA LEU A 101 -1.53 -5.99 -0.06
C LEU A 101 -0.38 -6.77 0.59
N GLY A 102 -0.58 -7.13 1.85
CA GLY A 102 0.37 -7.93 2.61
C GLY A 102 -0.27 -8.48 3.87
N ASP A 103 0.37 -9.45 4.49
CA ASP A 103 -0.06 -10.17 5.69
C ASP A 103 0.80 -9.81 6.92
N ALA A 104 1.43 -8.64 6.87
CA ALA A 104 2.35 -8.17 7.91
C ALA A 104 1.63 -7.66 9.18
N ASP A 105 0.31 -7.44 9.14
CA ASP A 105 -0.47 -6.79 10.20
C ASP A 105 0.16 -5.45 10.61
N TRP A 106 0.22 -4.52 9.67
CA TRP A 106 0.80 -3.19 9.88
C TRP A 106 -0.02 -2.39 10.90
N ALA A 107 -1.35 -2.49 10.83
CA ALA A 107 -2.25 -1.84 11.80
C ALA A 107 -1.96 -2.32 13.23
N GLY A 108 -1.69 -3.60 13.43
CA GLY A 108 -1.28 -4.14 14.72
C GLY A 108 0.03 -3.55 15.24
N ALA A 109 1.00 -3.26 14.36
CA ALA A 109 2.25 -2.61 14.76
C ALA A 109 2.05 -1.14 15.17
N TRP A 110 1.10 -0.45 14.54
CA TRP A 110 0.77 0.96 14.82
C TRP A 110 -0.20 1.15 16.00
N ALA A 111 -0.89 0.09 16.43
CA ALA A 111 -1.87 0.18 17.49
C ALA A 111 -1.23 0.63 18.82
N HIS A 112 -1.60 1.83 19.26
CA HIS A 112 -1.07 2.46 20.46
C HIS A 112 -2.19 3.17 21.22
N GLU A 113 -2.20 3.02 22.54
CA GLU A 113 -3.12 3.72 23.45
C GLU A 113 -2.31 4.51 24.47
N ALA A 114 -2.70 5.76 24.73
CA ALA A 114 -1.92 6.71 25.53
C ALA A 114 -1.53 6.18 26.93
N GLN A 115 -2.40 5.41 27.58
CA GLN A 115 -2.13 4.84 28.91
C GLN A 115 -1.47 3.47 28.89
N ARG A 116 -1.62 2.70 27.80
CA ARG A 116 -1.17 1.29 27.71
C ARG A 116 0.08 1.10 26.88
N GLY A 117 0.48 2.12 26.11
CA GLY A 117 1.53 1.98 25.12
C GLY A 117 1.05 1.17 23.92
N TYR A 118 1.96 0.40 23.33
CA TYR A 118 1.64 -0.45 22.17
C TYR A 118 0.72 -1.60 22.55
N LEU A 119 -0.37 -1.78 21.79
CA LEU A 119 -1.41 -2.77 22.10
C LEU A 119 -1.04 -4.20 21.70
N PHE A 120 -0.15 -4.36 20.71
CA PHE A 120 0.30 -5.65 20.22
C PHE A 120 1.82 -5.73 20.15
N ALA A 121 2.40 -6.87 20.51
CA ALA A 121 3.82 -7.15 20.31
C ALA A 121 4.13 -7.41 18.84
N VAL A 122 5.31 -6.99 18.38
CA VAL A 122 5.82 -7.35 17.04
C VAL A 122 6.67 -8.64 17.14
N ILE A 123 6.74 -9.40 16.05
CA ILE A 123 7.39 -10.72 15.95
C ILE A 123 8.38 -10.66 14.77
N PRO A 124 9.68 -11.00 14.98
CA PRO A 124 10.27 -11.61 16.18
C PRO A 124 10.44 -10.65 17.37
N GLY A 125 10.28 -9.34 17.18
CA GLY A 125 10.38 -8.35 18.26
C GLY A 125 11.25 -7.15 17.92
N GLY A 126 11.43 -6.29 18.90
CA GLY A 126 12.35 -5.16 18.84
C GLY A 126 11.70 -3.82 18.52
N ALA A 127 12.20 -2.76 19.16
CA ALA A 127 11.78 -1.39 18.91
C ALA A 127 12.04 -0.98 17.44
N GLN A 128 13.13 -1.48 16.84
CA GLN A 128 13.49 -1.21 15.46
C GLN A 128 12.44 -1.71 14.47
N GLN A 129 11.91 -2.93 14.63
CA GLN A 129 10.86 -3.45 13.75
C GLN A 129 9.62 -2.55 13.79
N ARG A 130 9.22 -2.13 14.99
CA ARG A 130 8.07 -1.25 15.15
C ARG A 130 8.32 0.14 14.55
N GLU A 131 9.52 0.68 14.75
CA GLU A 131 9.90 1.95 14.13
C GLU A 131 9.84 1.86 12.60
N LEU A 132 10.37 0.78 12.00
CA LEU A 132 10.26 0.54 10.56
C LEU A 132 8.80 0.43 10.11
N ALA A 133 7.92 -0.20 10.90
CA ALA A 133 6.50 -0.23 10.60
C ALA A 133 5.89 1.19 10.58
N TYR A 134 6.22 2.05 11.56
CA TYR A 134 5.76 3.45 11.55
C TYR A 134 6.31 4.23 10.35
N ARG A 135 7.59 4.05 10.01
CA ARG A 135 8.21 4.66 8.83
C ARG A 135 7.54 4.22 7.54
N PHE A 136 7.14 2.95 7.44
CA PHE A 136 6.33 2.46 6.33
C PHE A 136 4.97 3.17 6.28
N GLY A 137 4.27 3.33 7.40
CA GLY A 137 3.01 4.08 7.45
C GLY A 137 3.14 5.51 6.94
N VAL A 138 4.23 6.21 7.29
CA VAL A 138 4.54 7.54 6.75
C VAL A 138 4.78 7.48 5.24
N ASN A 139 5.62 6.55 4.76
CA ASN A 139 5.87 6.36 3.34
C ASN A 139 4.58 6.10 2.55
N LEU A 140 3.69 5.26 3.08
CA LEU A 140 2.41 4.92 2.46
C LEU A 140 1.52 6.15 2.30
N VAL A 141 1.40 6.97 3.35
CA VAL A 141 0.60 8.20 3.30
C VAL A 141 1.20 9.20 2.32
N ILE A 142 2.52 9.40 2.34
CA ILE A 142 3.18 10.30 1.38
C ILE A 142 2.97 9.78 -0.05
N TYR A 143 3.24 8.49 -0.31
CA TYR A 143 3.03 7.86 -1.61
C TYR A 143 1.61 8.07 -2.14
N ALA A 144 0.59 7.85 -1.29
CA ALA A 144 -0.81 8.06 -1.64
C ALA A 144 -1.16 9.52 -1.97
N LEU A 145 -0.54 10.47 -1.29
CA LEU A 145 -0.83 11.89 -1.44
C LEU A 145 -0.02 12.55 -2.56
N THR A 146 1.13 11.98 -2.93
CA THR A 146 2.03 12.51 -3.97
C THR A 146 1.96 11.73 -5.29
N GLY A 147 1.12 10.69 -5.37
CA GLY A 147 1.01 9.80 -6.53
C GLY A 147 0.78 10.51 -7.87
N ASN A 148 0.14 11.69 -7.86
CA ASN A 148 -0.10 12.49 -9.06
C ASN A 148 1.16 13.09 -9.71
N TYR A 149 2.35 13.05 -9.09
CA TYR A 149 3.58 13.61 -9.68
C TYR A 149 4.22 12.72 -10.77
N LYS A 150 3.82 11.45 -10.91
CA LYS A 150 4.42 10.56 -11.93
C LYS A 150 3.98 10.89 -13.35
N GLY A 151 2.80 11.49 -13.53
CA GLY A 151 2.34 11.99 -14.84
C GLY A 151 3.19 13.14 -15.37
N ASP A 152 3.92 13.84 -14.49
CA ASP A 152 4.87 14.88 -14.89
C ASP A 152 6.18 14.28 -15.45
N GLN A 153 6.53 13.02 -15.14
CA GLN A 153 7.71 12.37 -15.74
C GLN A 153 7.51 12.05 -17.22
N VAL A 154 6.28 11.78 -17.66
CA VAL A 154 5.96 11.62 -19.09
C VAL A 154 6.13 12.96 -19.84
N HIS A 155 5.84 14.08 -19.17
CA HIS A 155 6.07 15.43 -19.71
C HIS A 155 7.53 15.90 -19.58
N MET A 156 8.35 15.27 -18.75
CA MET A 156 9.73 15.67 -18.48
C MET A 156 10.60 15.61 -19.73
N ASN A 157 10.42 14.60 -20.60
CA ASN A 157 11.11 14.54 -21.89
C ASN A 157 10.74 15.72 -22.80
N ALA A 158 9.45 16.10 -22.85
CA ALA A 158 8.98 17.23 -23.63
C ALA A 158 9.41 18.60 -23.05
N ILE A 159 9.63 18.69 -21.73
CA ILE A 159 10.15 19.89 -21.06
C ILE A 159 11.66 20.05 -21.32
N LEU A 160 12.43 18.95 -21.27
CA LEU A 160 13.86 18.96 -21.59
C LEU A 160 14.12 19.33 -23.07
N GLU A 161 13.29 18.86 -24.01
CA GLU A 161 13.38 19.27 -25.43
C GLU A 161 13.10 20.76 -25.65
N ARG A 162 12.27 21.40 -24.80
CA ARG A 162 11.96 22.83 -24.87
C ARG A 162 13.03 23.73 -24.24
N LEU A 163 13.79 23.22 -23.27
CA LEU A 163 14.92 23.94 -22.64
C LEU A 163 16.24 23.80 -23.41
N GLY A 164 16.34 22.85 -24.33
CA GLY A 164 17.48 22.65 -25.23
C GLY A 164 17.47 23.50 -26.50
N ARG A 165 16.62 24.53 -26.59
CA ARG A 165 16.57 25.52 -27.68
C ARG A 165 16.87 26.93 -27.16
#